data_AF-A0A9X2BV49-F1
#
_entry.id   AF-A0A9X2BV49-F1
#
_cell.length_a   1.000
_cell.length_b   1.000
_cell.length_c   1.000
_cell.angle_alpha   90.00
_cell.angle_beta   90.00
_cell.angle_gamma   90.00
#
_symmetry.space_group_name_H-M   'P 1'
#
loop_
_entity.id
_entity.type
_entity.pdbx_description
1 polymer ?
#
loop_
_entity_poly.entity_id
_entity_poly.type
_entity_poly.pdbx_seq_one_letter_code
_entity_poly.pdbx_strand_id
1 'polypeptide(L)'
;MDAATFLAVLRKLRRHPGPAGPAPHKPLMLLYALVQLRQHGRHRIGYRDADRVVGSLLARNASAGTRARVADPFLRLETDGIWQVELADRVEVLDGGGNGRPAILARLDPQAGFSDPILALLRHCPALVDEAINQLLDDNFPQDGHSAIITALGTDGAAG
;
A
#
# COMPACT_ATOMS: atom_id res chain seq x y z
N MET A 1 -3.54 15.43 -11.75
CA MET A 1 -3.24 14.16 -12.42
C MET A 1 -4.56 13.60 -12.91
N ASP A 2 -4.66 13.13 -14.16
CA ASP A 2 -5.87 12.49 -14.69
C ASP A 2 -5.85 10.97 -14.50
N ALA A 3 -6.94 10.29 -14.88
CA ALA A 3 -7.08 8.83 -14.75
C ALA A 3 -5.99 8.07 -15.50
N ALA A 4 -5.70 8.44 -16.75
CA ALA A 4 -4.70 7.76 -17.57
C ALA A 4 -3.29 7.89 -16.95
N THR A 5 -2.93 9.08 -16.47
CA THR A 5 -1.65 9.32 -15.80
C THR A 5 -1.57 8.57 -14.48
N PHE A 6 -2.65 8.52 -13.70
CA PHE A 6 -2.71 7.74 -12.46
C PHE A 6 -2.45 6.25 -12.72
N LEU A 7 -3.17 5.64 -13.66
CA LEU A 7 -2.95 4.24 -14.04
C LEU A 7 -1.53 4.00 -14.57
N ALA A 8 -0.97 4.95 -15.31
CA ALA A 8 0.41 4.87 -15.78
C ALA A 8 1.43 4.93 -14.64
N VAL A 9 1.17 5.67 -13.55
CA VAL A 9 2.00 5.62 -12.33
C VAL A 9 1.95 4.22 -11.71
N LEU A 10 0.76 3.61 -11.60
CA LEU A 10 0.62 2.26 -11.04
C LEU A 10 1.46 1.22 -11.80
N ARG A 11 1.46 1.26 -13.15
CA ARG A 11 2.28 0.35 -13.99
C ARG A 11 3.79 0.53 -13.78
N LYS A 12 4.21 1.74 -13.41
CA LYS A 12 5.61 2.13 -13.24
C LYS A 12 6.14 1.95 -11.82
N LEU A 13 5.30 1.55 -10.86
CA LEU A 13 5.75 1.31 -9.48
C LEU A 13 6.94 0.37 -9.50
N ARG A 14 8.09 0.87 -9.01
CA ARG A 14 9.39 0.21 -9.20
C ARG A 14 9.34 -1.24 -8.72
N ARG A 15 9.55 -2.17 -9.66
CA ARG A 15 9.88 -3.56 -9.39
C ARG A 15 11.38 -3.59 -9.05
N HIS A 16 11.77 -3.84 -7.80
CA HIS A 16 13.19 -4.09 -7.50
C HIS A 16 13.56 -5.51 -7.95
N PRO A 17 14.42 -5.71 -8.97
CA PRO A 17 14.79 -7.07 -9.36
C PRO A 17 15.65 -7.70 -8.25
N GLY A 18 15.12 -8.73 -7.60
CA GLY A 18 15.84 -9.62 -6.69
C GLY A 18 15.76 -11.07 -7.17
N PRO A 19 16.64 -11.98 -6.72
CA PRO A 19 16.73 -13.35 -7.21
C PRO A 19 15.50 -14.24 -6.90
N ALA A 20 14.58 -13.78 -6.04
CA ALA A 20 13.26 -14.39 -5.79
C ALA A 20 12.09 -13.56 -6.38
N GLY A 21 12.39 -12.54 -7.19
CA GLY A 21 11.48 -11.46 -7.57
C GLY A 21 11.24 -10.46 -6.41
N PRO A 22 10.94 -9.18 -6.67
CA PRO A 22 10.42 -8.32 -5.62
C PRO A 22 9.06 -8.85 -5.18
N ALA A 23 8.90 -9.17 -3.90
CA ALA A 23 7.55 -9.18 -3.35
C ALA A 23 6.94 -7.77 -3.60
N PRO A 24 5.72 -7.67 -4.16
CA PRO A 24 5.15 -6.41 -4.63
C PRO A 24 4.65 -5.55 -3.44
N HIS A 25 5.58 -5.08 -2.60
CA HIS A 25 5.31 -4.38 -1.35
C HIS A 25 4.48 -3.08 -1.57
N LYS A 26 4.87 -2.28 -2.57
CA LYS A 26 4.14 -1.05 -2.94
C LYS A 26 2.77 -1.36 -3.56
N PRO A 27 2.65 -2.25 -4.58
CA PRO A 27 1.35 -2.66 -5.11
C PRO A 27 0.39 -3.18 -4.04
N LEU A 28 0.87 -4.00 -3.09
CA LEU A 28 0.01 -4.54 -2.04
C LEU A 28 -0.50 -3.46 -1.08
N MET A 29 0.33 -2.47 -0.74
CA MET A 29 -0.08 -1.33 0.08
C MET A 29 -1.13 -0.46 -0.63
N LEU A 30 -0.99 -0.23 -1.95
CA LEU A 30 -1.97 0.51 -2.73
C LEU A 30 -3.27 -0.28 -2.93
N LEU A 31 -3.18 -1.60 -3.16
CA LEU A 31 -4.34 -2.48 -3.19
C LEU A 31 -5.11 -2.40 -1.87
N TYR A 32 -4.42 -2.41 -0.73
CA TYR A 32 -5.07 -2.24 0.57
C TYR A 32 -5.85 -0.92 0.63
N ALA A 33 -5.22 0.19 0.23
CA ALA A 33 -5.87 1.49 0.21
C ALA A 33 -7.09 1.56 -0.71
N LEU A 34 -7.01 0.98 -1.90
CA LEU A 34 -8.13 0.95 -2.85
C LEU A 34 -9.27 0.06 -2.35
N VAL A 35 -8.96 -1.10 -1.76
CA VAL A 35 -9.96 -2.01 -1.19
C VAL A 35 -10.68 -1.36 -0.01
N GLN A 36 -9.95 -0.72 0.91
CA GLN A 36 -10.54 0.02 2.03
C GLN A 36 -11.39 1.20 1.56
N LEU A 37 -10.94 1.92 0.53
CA LEU A 37 -11.73 3.01 -0.07
C LEU A 37 -13.02 2.48 -0.70
N ARG A 38 -12.95 1.38 -1.45
CA ARG A 38 -14.09 0.79 -2.15
C ARG A 38 -15.14 0.18 -1.21
N GLN A 39 -14.70 -0.58 -0.21
CA GLN A 39 -15.60 -1.34 0.67
C GLN A 39 -16.12 -0.50 1.84
N HIS A 40 -15.28 0.39 2.37
CA HIS A 40 -15.55 1.07 3.64
C HIS A 40 -15.53 2.61 3.53
N GLY A 41 -15.26 3.16 2.34
CA GLY A 41 -15.09 4.62 2.16
C GLY A 41 -13.85 5.19 2.87
N ARG A 42 -12.98 4.33 3.41
CA ARG A 42 -11.85 4.70 4.24
C ARG A 42 -10.68 5.14 3.36
N HIS A 43 -10.33 6.42 3.46
CA HIS A 43 -9.32 7.08 2.60
C HIS A 43 -7.99 7.37 3.33
N ARG A 44 -7.95 7.12 4.64
CA ARG A 44 -6.76 7.18 5.48
C ARG A 44 -6.62 5.87 6.25
N ILE A 45 -5.40 5.40 6.38
CA ILE A 45 -5.03 4.12 6.97
C ILE A 45 -3.93 4.36 8.00
N GLY A 46 -4.18 3.94 9.23
CA GLY A 46 -3.16 3.90 10.27
C GLY A 46 -2.08 2.88 9.97
N TYR A 47 -0.85 3.19 10.32
CA TYR A 47 0.29 2.29 10.16
C TYR A 47 0.06 0.93 10.81
N ARG A 48 -0.54 0.86 12.01
CA ARG A 48 -0.79 -0.43 12.71
C ARG A 48 -1.73 -1.35 11.95
N ASP A 49 -2.75 -0.78 11.32
CA ASP A 49 -3.68 -1.56 10.49
C ASP A 49 -2.99 -2.08 9.23
N ALA A 50 -2.24 -1.21 8.56
CA ALA A 50 -1.43 -1.60 7.41
C ALA A 50 -0.42 -2.70 7.79
N ASP A 51 0.33 -2.53 8.88
CA ASP A 51 1.35 -3.47 9.34
C ASP A 51 0.76 -4.85 9.61
N ARG A 52 -0.44 -4.91 10.19
CA ARG A 52 -1.14 -6.18 10.42
C ARG A 52 -1.69 -6.81 9.15
N VAL A 53 -2.46 -6.08 8.36
CA VAL A 53 -3.18 -6.63 7.19
C VAL A 53 -2.20 -6.90 6.05
N VAL A 54 -1.46 -5.87 5.64
CA VAL A 54 -0.46 -5.97 4.57
C VAL A 54 0.72 -6.81 5.03
N GLY A 55 1.20 -6.64 6.27
CA GLY A 55 2.34 -7.42 6.77
C GLY A 55 2.05 -8.91 6.88
N SER A 56 0.83 -9.32 7.23
CA SER A 56 0.41 -10.73 7.19
C SER A 56 0.49 -11.32 5.78
N LEU A 57 -0.01 -10.60 4.77
CA LEU A 57 0.08 -11.03 3.37
C LEU A 57 1.52 -11.07 2.86
N LEU A 58 2.35 -10.11 3.25
CA LEU A 58 3.78 -10.13 2.90
C LEU A 58 4.51 -11.31 3.55
N ALA A 59 4.23 -11.60 4.82
CA ALA A 59 4.86 -12.70 5.56
C ALA A 59 4.55 -14.07 4.92
N ARG A 60 3.32 -14.28 4.43
CA ARG A 60 2.90 -15.51 3.74
C ARG A 60 3.68 -15.78 2.45
N ASN A 61 4.27 -14.74 1.85
CA ASN A 61 4.98 -14.83 0.58
C ASN A 61 6.49 -14.56 0.73
N ALA A 62 6.98 -14.34 1.95
CA ALA A 62 8.37 -14.07 2.22
C ALA A 62 9.18 -15.37 2.34
N SER A 63 10.42 -15.35 1.87
CA SER A 63 11.38 -16.41 2.18
C SER A 63 11.70 -16.42 3.68
N ALA A 64 12.00 -17.61 4.21
CA ALA A 64 12.38 -17.78 5.62
C ALA A 64 13.52 -16.82 6.00
N GLY A 65 13.33 -16.06 7.09
CA GLY A 65 14.30 -15.08 7.58
C GLY A 65 14.17 -13.66 7.00
N THR A 66 13.35 -13.45 5.98
CA THR A 66 13.06 -12.10 5.47
C THR A 66 12.00 -11.44 6.34
N ARG A 67 12.36 -10.34 7.01
CA ARG A 67 11.36 -9.50 7.68
C ARG A 67 10.63 -8.69 6.61
N ALA A 68 9.42 -9.11 6.25
CA ALA A 68 8.50 -8.28 5.48
C ALA A 68 8.27 -6.96 6.24
N ARG A 69 8.52 -5.81 5.59
CA ARG A 69 8.37 -4.50 6.22
C ARG A 69 7.33 -3.67 5.48
N VAL A 70 6.23 -3.37 6.15
CA VAL A 70 5.22 -2.42 5.66
C VAL A 70 5.73 -0.98 5.78
N ALA A 71 6.64 -0.71 6.73
CA ALA A 71 7.28 0.59 6.92
C ALA A 71 7.80 1.23 5.63
N ASP A 72 8.52 0.47 4.80
CA ASP A 72 9.14 1.01 3.59
C ASP A 72 8.13 1.37 2.50
N PRO A 73 7.20 0.50 2.04
CA PRO A 73 6.17 0.92 1.09
C PRO A 73 5.24 2.00 1.66
N PHE A 74 4.93 1.97 2.96
CA PHE A 74 4.07 2.97 3.61
C PHE A 74 4.64 4.39 3.48
N LEU A 75 5.96 4.54 3.63
CA LEU A 75 6.65 5.84 3.49
C LEU A 75 7.06 6.15 2.04
N ARG A 76 7.58 5.16 1.29
CA ARG A 76 8.19 5.40 -0.03
C ARG A 76 7.17 5.61 -1.15
N LEU A 77 5.90 5.28 -0.94
CA LEU A 77 4.85 5.58 -1.93
C LEU A 77 4.69 7.09 -2.20
N GLU A 78 5.10 7.95 -1.27
CA GLU A 78 5.05 9.41 -1.47
C GLU A 78 5.98 9.87 -2.58
N THR A 79 7.08 9.13 -2.82
CA THR A 79 7.99 9.41 -3.94
C THR A 79 7.35 9.15 -5.30
N ASP A 80 6.23 8.42 -5.35
CA ASP A 80 5.46 8.17 -6.57
C ASP A 80 4.39 9.27 -6.81
N GLY A 81 4.27 10.26 -5.91
CA GLY A 81 3.42 11.46 -6.07
C GLY A 81 1.91 11.22 -5.92
N ILE A 82 1.50 9.99 -5.61
CA ILE A 82 0.08 9.59 -5.47
C ILE A 82 -0.35 9.35 -4.03
N TRP A 83 0.60 9.38 -3.09
CA TRP A 83 0.42 8.99 -1.70
C TRP A 83 0.83 10.14 -0.78
N GLN A 84 0.29 10.14 0.42
CA GLN A 84 0.59 11.10 1.47
C GLN A 84 0.58 10.40 2.82
N VAL A 85 1.58 10.69 3.65
CA VAL A 85 1.65 10.25 5.05
C VAL A 85 1.56 11.47 5.95
N GLU A 86 0.61 11.44 6.89
CA GLU A 86 0.38 12.47 7.89
C GLU A 86 1.42 12.33 9.01
N LEU A 87 2.60 12.90 8.77
CA LEU A 87 3.72 12.96 9.70
C LEU A 87 4.18 14.41 9.88
N ALA A 88 4.39 14.82 11.14
CA ALA A 88 4.96 16.12 11.45
C ALA A 88 6.46 16.20 11.10
N ASP A 89 7.21 15.12 11.36
CA ASP A 89 8.63 15.02 11.02
C ASP A 89 8.97 13.59 10.53
N ARG A 90 9.74 13.51 9.43
CA ARG A 90 10.21 12.25 8.86
C ARG A 90 11.49 11.74 9.49
N VAL A 91 12.29 12.62 10.10
CA VAL A 91 13.60 12.28 10.66
C VAL A 91 13.46 11.21 11.74
N GLU A 92 12.40 11.26 12.54
CA GLU A 92 12.15 10.30 13.61
C GLU A 92 11.78 8.90 13.09
N VAL A 93 11.13 8.81 11.93
CA VAL A 93 10.61 7.54 11.38
C VAL A 93 11.58 6.85 10.41
N LEU A 94 12.69 7.48 10.05
CA LEU A 94 13.70 6.93 9.14
C LEU A 94 14.99 6.57 9.88
N ASP A 95 15.60 5.44 9.54
CA ASP A 95 16.97 5.09 9.98
C ASP A 95 18.04 5.84 9.17
N GLY A 96 19.31 5.67 9.55
CA GLY A 96 20.44 6.33 8.87
C GLY A 96 20.63 5.91 7.40
N GLY A 97 19.95 4.85 6.94
CA GLY A 97 19.93 4.40 5.55
C GLY A 97 18.66 4.81 4.79
N GLY A 98 17.76 5.60 5.40
CA GLY A 98 16.50 6.02 4.79
C GLY A 98 15.45 4.91 4.69
N ASN A 99 15.52 3.89 5.56
CA ASN A 99 14.46 2.88 5.71
C ASN A 99 13.54 3.25 6.87
N GLY A 100 12.28 2.85 6.80
CA GLY A 100 11.32 3.11 7.86
C GLY A 100 11.64 2.32 9.13
N ARG A 101 11.46 2.93 10.30
CA ARG A 101 11.61 2.30 11.63
C ARG A 101 10.26 1.74 12.10
N PRO A 102 9.99 0.43 11.99
CA PRO A 102 8.65 -0.12 12.25
C PRO A 102 8.15 0.14 13.67
N ALA A 103 9.04 0.08 14.67
CA ALA A 103 8.68 0.33 16.06
C ALA A 103 8.24 1.79 16.32
N ILE A 104 8.89 2.76 15.65
CA ILE A 104 8.52 4.18 15.78
C ILE A 104 7.21 4.45 15.05
N LEU A 105 7.04 3.90 13.84
CA LEU A 105 5.79 4.00 13.08
C LEU A 105 4.61 3.36 13.82
N ALA A 106 4.79 2.20 14.46
CA ALA A 106 3.76 1.56 15.27
C ALA A 106 3.39 2.37 16.51
N ARG A 107 4.37 3.06 17.11
CA ARG A 107 4.17 3.95 18.26
C ARG A 107 3.40 5.20 17.88
N LEU A 108 3.77 5.84 16.77
CA LEU A 108 3.16 7.09 16.30
C LEU A 108 1.83 6.86 15.57
N ASP A 109 1.66 5.68 14.97
CA ASP A 109 0.52 5.28 14.14
C ASP A 109 0.06 6.35 13.14
N PRO A 110 0.98 6.88 12.31
CA PRO A 110 0.62 7.91 11.35
C PRO A 110 -0.44 7.39 10.39
N GLN A 111 -1.31 8.29 9.96
CA GLN A 111 -2.30 8.01 8.94
C GLN A 111 -1.69 8.23 7.55
N ALA A 112 -2.04 7.39 6.59
CA ALA A 112 -1.61 7.55 5.21
C ALA A 112 -2.70 7.18 4.22
N GLY A 113 -2.63 7.72 3.01
CA GLY A 113 -3.59 7.46 1.96
C GLY A 113 -3.22 8.10 0.64
N PHE A 114 -4.13 8.04 -0.32
CA PHE A 114 -3.98 8.79 -1.56
C PHE A 114 -3.90 10.29 -1.29
N SER A 115 -3.03 10.99 -2.02
CA SER A 115 -2.95 12.46 -1.96
C SER A 115 -4.29 13.08 -2.37
N ASP A 116 -4.58 14.30 -1.91
CA ASP A 116 -5.89 14.93 -2.14
C ASP A 116 -6.32 15.00 -3.61
N PRO A 117 -5.44 15.32 -4.58
CA PRO A 117 -5.81 15.28 -6.00
C PRO A 117 -6.21 13.89 -6.49
N ILE A 118 -5.54 12.84 -6.00
CA ILE A 118 -5.85 11.45 -6.38
C ILE A 118 -7.11 10.97 -5.68
N LEU A 119 -7.29 11.30 -4.41
CA LEU A 119 -8.52 10.98 -3.69
C LEU A 119 -9.75 11.64 -4.34
N ALA A 120 -9.63 12.90 -4.77
CA ALA A 120 -10.70 13.58 -5.50
C ALA A 120 -11.02 12.87 -6.83
N LEU A 121 -9.99 12.49 -7.58
CA LEU A 121 -10.12 11.71 -8.83
C LEU A 121 -10.85 10.38 -8.60
N LEU A 122 -10.42 9.60 -7.60
CA LEU A 122 -11.01 8.29 -7.27
C LEU A 122 -12.46 8.41 -6.78
N ARG A 123 -12.79 9.46 -6.03
CA ARG A 123 -14.17 9.74 -5.59
C ARG A 123 -15.08 10.16 -6.74
N HIS A 124 -14.54 10.92 -7.70
CA HIS A 124 -15.30 11.38 -8.86
C HIS A 124 -15.55 10.25 -9.86
N CYS A 125 -14.63 9.29 -9.96
CA CYS A 125 -14.74 8.14 -10.87
C CYS A 125 -14.60 6.81 -10.11
N PRO A 126 -15.68 6.28 -9.50
CA PRO A 126 -15.62 5.01 -8.77
C PRO A 126 -15.14 3.83 -9.63
N ALA A 127 -15.47 3.81 -10.92
CA ALA A 127 -15.00 2.78 -11.85
C ALA A 127 -13.46 2.73 -11.97
N LEU A 128 -12.77 3.86 -11.78
CA LEU A 128 -11.31 3.92 -11.76
C LEU A 128 -10.70 3.17 -10.56
N VAL A 129 -11.44 3.07 -9.45
CA VAL A 129 -10.99 2.28 -8.28
C VAL A 129 -10.90 0.80 -8.66
N ASP A 130 -11.94 0.28 -9.32
CA ASP A 130 -11.96 -1.13 -9.75
C ASP A 130 -10.93 -1.39 -10.85
N GLU A 131 -10.77 -0.46 -11.81
CA GLU A 131 -9.73 -0.55 -12.84
C GLU A 131 -8.32 -0.59 -12.23
N ALA A 132 -8.04 0.29 -11.26
CA ALA A 132 -6.77 0.32 -10.56
C ALA A 132 -6.50 -0.95 -9.75
N ILE A 133 -7.53 -1.50 -9.09
CA ILE A 133 -7.43 -2.77 -8.35
C ILE A 133 -7.09 -3.90 -9.32
N ASN A 134 -7.86 -4.06 -10.40
CA ASN A 134 -7.66 -5.12 -11.38
C ASN A 134 -6.27 -5.02 -12.02
N GLN A 135 -5.85 -3.81 -12.41
CA GLN A 135 -4.53 -3.61 -12.98
C GLN A 135 -3.40 -3.98 -12.01
N LEU A 136 -3.49 -3.57 -10.73
CA LEU A 136 -2.48 -3.92 -9.74
C LEU A 136 -2.43 -5.42 -9.46
N LEU A 137 -3.59 -6.09 -9.48
CA LEU A 137 -3.69 -7.54 -9.35
C LEU A 137 -3.06 -8.26 -10.53
N ASP A 138 -3.48 -7.93 -11.76
CA ASP A 138 -3.02 -8.53 -13.02
C ASP A 138 -1.50 -8.35 -13.21
N ASP A 139 -0.98 -7.16 -12.88
CA ASP A 139 0.43 -6.83 -13.10
C ASP A 139 1.39 -7.48 -12.08
N ASN A 140 0.90 -7.89 -10.91
CA ASN A 140 1.77 -8.21 -9.76
C ASN A 140 1.46 -9.54 -9.06
N PHE A 141 0.32 -10.19 -9.33
CA PHE A 141 -0.12 -11.38 -8.59
C PHE A 141 -0.71 -12.44 -9.53
N PRO A 142 -0.49 -13.74 -9.25
CA PRO A 142 -1.16 -14.82 -9.96
C PRO A 142 -2.70 -14.70 -9.89
N GLN A 143 -3.37 -14.94 -11.01
CA GLN A 143 -4.81 -14.75 -11.17
C GLN A 143 -5.65 -15.57 -10.18
N ASP A 144 -5.21 -16.79 -9.86
CA ASP A 144 -5.84 -17.68 -8.89
C ASP A 144 -5.80 -17.15 -7.44
N GLY A 145 -4.86 -16.25 -7.13
CA GLY A 145 -4.72 -15.61 -5.82
C GLY A 145 -5.54 -14.34 -5.62
N HIS A 146 -6.10 -13.74 -6.68
CA HIS A 146 -6.70 -12.40 -6.64
C HIS A 146 -7.83 -12.27 -5.61
N SER A 147 -8.78 -13.20 -5.62
CA SER A 147 -9.93 -13.18 -4.70
C SER A 147 -9.50 -13.31 -3.24
N ALA A 148 -8.52 -14.16 -2.95
CA ALA A 148 -7.97 -14.33 -1.61
C ALA A 148 -7.25 -13.07 -1.11
N ILE A 149 -6.52 -12.37 -1.99
CA ILE A 149 -5.88 -11.11 -1.68
C ILE A 149 -6.93 -10.04 -1.33
N ILE A 150 -7.94 -9.84 -2.18
CA ILE A 150 -9.00 -8.84 -1.93
C ILE A 150 -9.75 -9.12 -0.64
N THR A 151 -10.07 -10.40 -0.38
CA THR A 151 -10.75 -10.81 0.85
C THR A 151 -9.92 -10.48 2.09
N ALA A 152 -8.62 -10.80 2.07
CA ALA A 152 -7.74 -10.48 3.18
C ALA A 152 -7.56 -8.96 3.40
N LEU A 153 -7.45 -8.19 2.31
CA LEU A 153 -7.29 -6.74 2.35
C LEU A 153 -8.54 -6.00 2.81
N GLY A 154 -9.74 -6.57 2.61
CA GLY A 154 -11.01 -5.97 3.03
C GLY A 154 -11.31 -6.08 4.52
N THR A 155 -10.45 -6.75 5.28
CA THR A 155 -10.61 -6.87 6.73
C THR A 155 -10.28 -5.54 7.42
N ASP A 156 -11.14 -5.10 8.33
CA ASP A 156 -11.07 -3.74 8.88
C ASP A 156 -9.88 -3.48 9.81
N GLY A 157 -9.03 -4.47 10.08
CA GLY A 157 -8.13 -4.37 11.23
C GLY A 157 -8.89 -4.16 12.56
N ALA A 158 -10.22 -4.25 12.59
CA ALA A 158 -10.91 -4.44 13.86
C ALA A 158 -10.85 -5.94 14.16
N ALA A 159 -9.73 -6.39 14.73
CA ALA A 159 -9.84 -7.49 15.68
C ALA A 159 -10.44 -6.84 16.92
N GLY A 160 -11.56 -7.39 17.41
CA GLY A 160 -12.22 -6.93 18.63
C GLY A 160 -11.31 -6.92 19.85
#